data_AF-A0A6A5A2D2-F1
#
_entry.id   AF-A0A6A5A2D2-F1
#
_cell.length_a   1.000
_cell.length_b   1.000
_cell.length_c   1.000
_cell.angle_alpha   90.00
_cell.angle_beta   90.00
_cell.angle_gamma   90.00
#
_symmetry.space_group_name_H-M   'P 1'
#
loop_
_entity.id
_entity.type
_entity.pdbx_description
1 polymer ?
#
loop_
_entity_poly.entity_id
_entity_poly.type
_entity_poly.pdbx_seq_one_letter_code
_entity_poly.pdbx_strand_id
1 'polypeptide(L)'
;VCRVRAVLGSVHFSPYRASEFEAKPKPISASVTHRRPKHVPDATPSPVDEEERSENVPLPPPPPTPELIQAVESGEVASLTALLANVDVNAQHTDGSARTALHVAVQLNQIAATEVLLQHGASPCALDDRQRVPYVLTTSKEMRNVFRRFRADAPDRWDYVVAKVPDALTDEMEDAQKAKAKEKKKRAAERKKEAKAVEAEAKRVQEAAAADAAARRAKESACAACGQPSGTQPFSRLTYLYCSTTCVHNHKRQLMADAALKRFGN
;
A
#
# COMPACT_ATOMS: atom_id res chain seq x y z
N VAL A 1 25.02 9.45 52.30
CA VAL A 1 25.02 8.40 51.26
C VAL A 1 24.90 9.06 49.89
N CYS A 2 25.96 8.95 49.09
CA CYS A 2 26.15 9.22 47.65
C CYS A 2 25.53 10.47 46.96
N ARG A 3 26.39 11.47 46.70
CA ARG A 3 26.24 12.48 45.64
C ARG A 3 26.48 11.82 44.27
N VAL A 4 25.47 11.76 43.41
CA VAL A 4 25.64 11.34 42.00
C VAL A 4 25.98 12.57 41.16
N ARG A 5 27.26 12.71 40.79
CA ARG A 5 27.75 13.68 39.80
C ARG A 5 27.29 13.23 38.41
N ALA A 6 26.68 14.14 37.67
CA ALA A 6 26.42 13.98 36.24
C ALA A 6 27.75 13.95 35.47
N VAL A 7 28.00 12.87 34.73
CA VAL A 7 29.10 12.78 33.77
C VAL A 7 28.60 13.35 32.45
N LEU A 8 28.88 14.63 32.20
CA LEU A 8 28.78 15.20 30.86
C LEU A 8 29.99 14.72 30.08
N GLY A 9 29.80 13.70 29.23
CA GLY A 9 30.81 13.23 28.29
C GLY A 9 31.13 14.32 27.27
N SER A 10 32.38 14.76 27.24
CA SER A 10 32.91 15.67 26.23
C SER A 10 32.98 14.95 24.87
N VAL A 11 32.13 15.34 23.92
CA VAL A 11 32.21 14.86 22.54
C VAL A 11 33.31 15.66 21.84
N HIS A 12 34.46 15.04 21.61
CA HIS A 12 35.53 15.65 20.83
C HIS A 12 35.16 15.53 19.34
N PHE A 13 34.76 16.63 18.72
CA PHE A 13 34.50 16.67 17.28
C PHE A 13 35.86 16.66 16.56
N SER A 14 36.21 15.55 15.92
CA SER A 14 37.41 15.47 15.09
C SER A 14 37.23 16.40 13.88
N PRO A 15 38.19 17.27 13.55
CA PRO A 15 38.08 18.11 12.36
C PRO A 15 38.06 17.23 11.12
N TYR A 16 37.10 17.52 10.23
CA TYR A 16 36.88 16.83 8.96
C TYR A 16 38.16 16.87 8.11
N ARG A 17 38.76 15.70 7.84
CA ARG A 17 39.94 15.57 6.95
C ARG A 17 39.47 15.39 5.51
N ALA A 18 39.36 16.51 4.78
CA ALA A 18 38.91 16.53 3.39
C ALA A 18 39.79 15.70 2.43
N SER A 19 41.02 15.34 2.82
CA SER A 19 41.98 14.61 1.99
C SER A 19 41.73 13.10 1.87
N GLU A 20 40.83 12.52 2.67
CA GLU A 20 40.58 11.06 2.66
C GLU A 20 39.39 10.65 1.76
N PHE A 21 38.63 11.60 1.23
CA PHE A 21 37.44 11.35 0.39
C PHE A 21 37.49 11.98 -1.01
N GLU A 22 38.65 12.47 -1.46
CA GLU A 22 38.85 12.81 -2.89
C GLU A 22 39.01 11.53 -3.71
N ALA A 23 37.88 10.95 -4.10
CA ALA A 23 37.82 9.97 -5.18
C ALA A 23 38.28 10.63 -6.48
N LYS A 24 39.39 10.13 -7.04
CA LYS A 24 39.90 10.51 -8.37
C LYS A 24 38.75 10.53 -9.40
N PRO A 25 38.57 11.63 -10.18
CA PRO A 25 37.60 11.63 -11.27
C PRO A 25 38.02 10.59 -12.33
N LYS A 26 37.10 9.69 -12.68
CA LYS A 26 37.28 8.74 -13.78
C LYS A 26 37.37 9.50 -15.12
N PRO A 27 38.23 9.11 -16.05
CA PRO A 27 38.34 9.78 -17.34
C PRO A 27 37.03 9.67 -18.12
N ILE A 28 36.50 10.84 -18.52
CA ILE A 28 35.34 10.97 -19.40
C ILE A 28 35.77 10.45 -20.78
N SER A 29 35.27 9.29 -21.18
CA SER A 29 35.38 8.85 -22.58
C SER A 29 34.53 9.77 -23.43
N ALA A 30 35.17 10.52 -24.32
CA ALA A 30 34.51 11.38 -25.28
C ALA A 30 33.65 10.55 -26.25
N SER A 31 32.33 10.54 -26.03
CA SER A 31 31.37 10.12 -27.04
C SER A 31 31.02 11.32 -27.91
N VAL A 32 31.58 11.30 -29.12
CA VAL A 32 31.29 12.21 -30.22
C VAL A 32 29.77 12.23 -30.47
N THR A 33 29.15 13.39 -30.24
CA THR A 33 27.79 13.66 -30.69
C THR A 33 27.82 13.87 -32.21
N HIS A 34 27.37 12.88 -32.98
CA HIS A 34 27.01 13.14 -34.38
C HIS A 34 25.75 14.01 -34.39
N ARG A 35 25.95 15.33 -34.52
CA ARG A 35 24.90 16.25 -34.92
C ARG A 35 24.48 15.89 -36.34
N ARG A 36 23.22 15.50 -36.50
CA ARG A 36 22.54 15.37 -37.79
C ARG A 36 22.53 16.74 -38.49
N PRO A 37 23.18 16.91 -39.65
CA PRO A 37 23.06 18.15 -40.41
C PRO A 37 21.65 18.28 -40.99
N LYS A 38 21.07 19.47 -40.90
CA LYS A 38 19.87 19.84 -41.64
C LYS A 38 20.25 20.18 -43.08
N HIS A 39 19.53 19.53 -44.01
CA HIS A 39 19.21 19.98 -45.36
C HIS A 39 20.36 20.24 -46.37
N VAL A 40 20.38 19.47 -47.44
CA VAL A 40 21.01 19.77 -48.74
C VAL A 40 19.93 19.48 -49.82
N PRO A 41 19.82 20.28 -50.88
CA PRO A 41 18.70 20.22 -51.82
C PRO A 41 18.90 19.20 -52.95
N ASP A 42 17.74 18.72 -53.41
CA ASP A 42 17.37 18.30 -54.77
C ASP A 42 18.29 17.34 -55.54
N ALA A 43 17.85 16.09 -55.63
CA ALA A 43 18.22 15.16 -56.69
C ALA A 43 16.95 14.38 -57.09
N THR A 44 16.43 14.75 -58.25
CA THR A 44 15.36 14.08 -58.99
C THR A 44 15.67 12.60 -59.21
N PRO A 45 14.73 11.69 -58.94
CA PRO A 45 14.69 10.41 -59.64
C PRO A 45 13.68 10.48 -60.80
N SER A 46 14.18 10.15 -61.98
CA SER A 46 13.42 9.92 -63.21
C SER A 46 12.35 8.83 -63.04
N PRO A 47 11.26 8.88 -63.82
CA PRO A 47 10.12 7.99 -63.68
C PRO A 47 10.43 6.63 -64.32
N VAL A 48 10.36 5.57 -63.52
CA VAL A 48 10.28 4.19 -64.00
C VAL A 48 8.96 3.60 -63.51
N ASP A 49 8.01 3.59 -64.45
CA ASP A 49 6.93 2.62 -64.62
C ASP A 49 6.08 2.30 -63.39
N GLU A 50 5.03 3.12 -63.21
CA GLU A 50 3.80 2.69 -62.56
C GLU A 50 3.02 1.74 -63.48
N GLU A 51 3.14 0.44 -63.22
CA GLU A 51 2.18 -0.65 -63.51
C GLU A 51 2.78 -1.88 -62.77
N GLU A 52 2.21 -2.43 -61.70
CA GLU A 52 0.96 -3.19 -61.70
C GLU A 52 0.21 -3.06 -60.36
N ARG A 53 -1.09 -2.81 -60.53
CA ARG A 53 -2.16 -2.96 -59.54
C ARG A 53 -2.22 -4.43 -59.09
N SER A 54 -1.57 -4.80 -57.98
CA SER A 54 -1.73 -6.14 -57.41
C SER A 54 -3.16 -6.29 -56.90
N GLU A 55 -3.87 -7.21 -57.52
CA GLU A 55 -5.26 -7.57 -57.23
C GLU A 55 -5.43 -7.91 -55.74
N ASN A 56 -6.48 -7.34 -55.14
CA ASN A 56 -6.96 -7.73 -53.83
C ASN A 56 -7.54 -9.15 -53.92
N VAL A 57 -6.66 -10.16 -53.86
CA VAL A 57 -7.04 -11.56 -53.70
C VAL A 57 -7.61 -11.71 -52.29
N PRO A 58 -8.86 -12.18 -52.11
CA PRO A 58 -9.37 -12.51 -50.80
C PRO A 58 -8.42 -13.52 -50.14
N LEU A 59 -7.75 -13.09 -49.08
CA LEU A 59 -6.87 -13.93 -48.30
C LEU A 59 -7.65 -15.20 -47.90
N PRO A 60 -7.12 -16.41 -48.14
CA PRO A 60 -7.79 -17.63 -47.69
C PRO A 60 -8.07 -17.52 -46.18
N PRO A 61 -9.17 -18.11 -45.68
CA PRO A 61 -9.49 -18.05 -44.27
C PRO A 61 -8.28 -18.55 -43.46
N PRO A 62 -7.92 -17.85 -42.37
CA PRO A 62 -6.73 -18.20 -41.60
C PRO A 62 -6.85 -19.66 -41.14
N PRO A 63 -5.74 -20.44 -41.16
CA PRO A 63 -5.75 -21.82 -40.72
C PRO A 63 -6.32 -21.92 -39.29
N PRO A 64 -7.14 -22.95 -39.00
CA PRO A 64 -7.81 -23.06 -37.71
C PRO A 64 -6.77 -23.08 -36.58
N THR A 65 -7.01 -22.28 -35.54
CA THR A 65 -6.14 -22.23 -34.38
C THR A 65 -6.14 -23.59 -33.67
N PRO A 66 -5.00 -24.04 -33.13
CA PRO A 66 -4.94 -25.33 -32.46
C PRO A 66 -5.88 -25.34 -31.25
N GLU A 67 -6.58 -26.45 -31.04
CA GLU A 67 -7.61 -26.60 -30.00
C GLU A 67 -7.09 -26.25 -28.60
N LEU A 68 -5.81 -26.54 -28.33
CA LEU A 68 -5.15 -26.18 -27.08
C LEU A 68 -5.15 -24.66 -26.84
N ILE A 69 -4.88 -23.85 -27.86
CA ILE A 69 -4.86 -22.39 -27.73
C ILE A 69 -6.28 -21.86 -27.56
N GLN A 70 -7.27 -22.41 -28.28
CA GLN A 70 -8.68 -22.04 -28.10
C GLN A 70 -9.16 -22.32 -26.66
N ALA A 71 -8.73 -23.44 -26.07
CA ALA A 71 -9.05 -23.77 -24.67
C ALA A 71 -8.39 -22.80 -23.66
N VAL A 72 -7.20 -22.28 -23.97
CA VAL A 72 -6.60 -21.19 -23.19
C VAL A 72 -7.40 -19.90 -23.36
N GLU A 73 -7.80 -19.56 -24.58
CA GLU A 73 -8.58 -18.34 -24.85
C GLU A 73 -9.95 -18.35 -24.15
N SER A 74 -10.59 -19.51 -24.06
CA SER A 74 -11.84 -19.68 -23.32
C SER A 74 -11.64 -19.64 -21.79
N GLY A 75 -10.43 -19.91 -21.30
CA GLY A 75 -10.07 -19.89 -19.88
C GLY A 75 -10.57 -21.08 -19.07
N GLU A 76 -11.04 -22.14 -19.75
CA GLU A 76 -11.55 -23.34 -19.10
C GLU A 76 -10.41 -24.32 -18.79
N VAL A 77 -9.93 -24.29 -17.54
CA VAL A 77 -8.78 -25.09 -17.08
C VAL A 77 -9.05 -26.60 -17.17
N ALA A 78 -10.29 -27.04 -16.93
CA ALA A 78 -10.66 -28.45 -16.99
C ALA A 78 -10.52 -29.01 -18.43
N SER A 79 -11.07 -28.29 -19.40
CA SER A 79 -10.95 -28.63 -20.83
C SER A 79 -9.49 -28.62 -21.28
N LEU A 80 -8.70 -27.65 -20.82
CA LEU A 80 -7.26 -27.59 -21.07
C LEU A 80 -6.51 -28.82 -20.52
N THR A 81 -6.76 -29.24 -19.27
CA THR A 81 -6.11 -30.44 -18.70
C THR A 81 -6.44 -31.72 -19.46
N ALA A 82 -7.66 -31.85 -19.98
CA ALA A 82 -8.05 -33.02 -20.76
C ALA A 82 -7.33 -33.10 -22.11
N LEU A 83 -7.13 -31.95 -22.77
CA LEU A 83 -6.45 -31.87 -24.07
C LEU A 83 -4.94 -32.11 -23.97
N LEU A 84 -4.31 -31.66 -22.87
CA LEU A 84 -2.88 -31.81 -22.63
C LEU A 84 -2.39 -33.27 -22.50
N ALA A 85 -3.30 -34.23 -22.36
CA ALA A 85 -2.94 -35.65 -22.33
C ALA A 85 -2.53 -36.21 -23.71
N ASN A 86 -3.02 -35.62 -24.81
CA ASN A 86 -2.90 -36.19 -26.16
C ASN A 86 -2.28 -35.23 -27.19
N VAL A 87 -2.06 -33.96 -26.82
CA VAL A 87 -1.65 -32.89 -27.73
C VAL A 87 -0.24 -32.40 -27.38
N ASP A 88 0.52 -31.99 -28.39
CA ASP A 88 1.79 -31.30 -28.18
C ASP A 88 1.57 -29.94 -27.52
N VAL A 89 2.12 -29.78 -26.32
CA VAL A 89 1.98 -28.59 -25.47
C VAL A 89 2.64 -27.36 -26.10
N ASN A 90 3.62 -27.56 -26.99
CA ASN A 90 4.38 -26.47 -27.62
C ASN A 90 3.82 -26.04 -28.98
N ALA A 91 2.60 -26.45 -29.32
CA ALA A 91 1.92 -25.99 -30.54
C ALA A 91 1.89 -24.45 -30.63
N GLN A 92 2.24 -23.94 -31.81
CA GLN A 92 2.25 -22.52 -32.12
C GLN A 92 0.94 -22.07 -32.76
N HIS A 93 0.58 -20.81 -32.54
CA HIS A 93 -0.57 -20.18 -33.13
C HIS A 93 -0.43 -20.04 -34.65
N THR A 94 -1.53 -20.28 -35.36
CA THR A 94 -1.62 -20.25 -36.83
C THR A 94 -1.81 -18.85 -37.42
N ASP A 95 -1.79 -17.80 -36.60
CA ASP A 95 -2.02 -16.39 -37.01
C ASP A 95 -0.75 -15.69 -37.52
N GLY A 96 0.36 -16.44 -37.64
CA GLY A 96 1.68 -15.90 -37.97
C GLY A 96 2.41 -15.25 -36.79
N SER A 97 1.81 -15.19 -35.59
CA SER A 97 2.46 -14.65 -34.39
C SER A 97 3.44 -15.64 -33.74
N ALA A 98 3.43 -16.90 -34.17
CA ALA A 98 4.24 -17.99 -33.60
C ALA A 98 4.11 -18.15 -32.07
N ARG A 99 3.03 -17.63 -31.47
CA ARG A 99 2.79 -17.69 -30.03
C ARG A 99 2.43 -19.11 -29.61
N THR A 100 3.06 -19.60 -28.57
CA THR A 100 2.65 -20.86 -27.93
C THR A 100 1.45 -20.63 -27.01
N ALA A 101 0.77 -21.72 -26.61
CA ALA A 101 -0.29 -21.67 -25.60
C ALA A 101 0.12 -20.92 -24.32
N LEU A 102 1.39 -21.06 -23.92
CA LEU A 102 1.95 -20.36 -22.76
C LEU A 102 2.02 -18.83 -22.94
N HIS A 103 2.31 -18.33 -24.15
CA HIS A 103 2.28 -16.89 -24.43
C HIS A 103 0.87 -16.32 -24.28
N VAL A 104 -0.14 -17.04 -24.80
CA VAL A 104 -1.54 -16.62 -24.75
C VAL A 104 -2.04 -16.63 -23.30
N ALA A 105 -1.75 -17.68 -22.54
CA ALA A 105 -2.13 -17.78 -21.12
C ALA A 105 -1.56 -16.63 -20.28
N VAL A 106 -0.29 -16.28 -20.49
CA VAL A 106 0.36 -15.17 -19.80
C VAL A 106 -0.21 -13.81 -20.21
N GLN A 107 -0.48 -13.62 -21.51
CA GLN A 107 -1.05 -12.38 -22.04
C GLN A 107 -2.46 -12.12 -21.51
N LEU A 108 -3.26 -13.17 -21.33
CA LEU A 108 -4.59 -13.14 -20.71
C LEU A 108 -4.53 -13.15 -19.17
N ASN A 109 -3.34 -13.25 -18.58
CA ASN A 109 -3.10 -13.31 -17.14
C ASN A 109 -3.87 -14.47 -16.44
N GLN A 110 -3.94 -15.62 -17.10
CA GLN A 110 -4.56 -16.83 -16.55
C GLN A 110 -3.56 -17.64 -15.74
N ILE A 111 -3.54 -17.41 -14.43
CA ILE A 111 -2.58 -18.01 -13.51
C ILE A 111 -2.69 -19.55 -13.50
N ALA A 112 -3.90 -20.08 -13.33
CA ALA A 112 -4.12 -21.52 -13.21
C ALA A 112 -3.79 -22.27 -14.52
N ALA A 113 -4.19 -21.73 -15.68
CA ALA A 113 -3.84 -22.32 -16.97
C ALA A 113 -2.32 -22.33 -17.22
N THR A 114 -1.62 -21.26 -16.82
CA THR A 114 -0.16 -21.15 -16.92
C THR A 114 0.55 -22.19 -16.04
N GLU A 115 0.09 -22.39 -14.80
CA GLU A 115 0.64 -23.41 -13.90
C GLU A 115 0.49 -24.81 -14.49
N VAL A 116 -0.70 -25.15 -15.00
CA VAL A 116 -0.96 -26.44 -15.65
C VAL A 116 -0.07 -26.63 -16.89
N LEU A 117 0.02 -25.62 -17.76
CA LEU A 117 0.86 -25.69 -18.95
C LEU A 117 2.33 -25.95 -18.60
N LEU A 118 2.87 -25.25 -17.60
CA LEU A 118 4.25 -25.44 -17.14
C LEU A 118 4.47 -26.85 -16.54
N GLN A 119 3.52 -27.35 -15.75
CA GLN A 119 3.56 -28.71 -15.19
C GLN A 119 3.55 -29.80 -16.28
N HIS A 120 2.82 -29.58 -17.37
CA HIS A 120 2.76 -30.49 -18.51
C HIS A 120 3.92 -30.31 -19.52
N GLY A 121 4.92 -29.49 -19.21
CA GLY A 121 6.14 -29.37 -20.02
C GLY A 121 6.09 -28.30 -21.11
N ALA A 122 5.21 -27.30 -21.01
CA ALA A 122 5.26 -26.12 -21.88
C ALA A 122 6.61 -25.41 -21.72
N SER A 123 7.25 -25.08 -22.85
CA SER A 123 8.58 -24.46 -22.83
C SER A 123 8.52 -22.97 -22.43
N PRO A 124 9.13 -22.58 -21.29
CA PRO A 124 9.22 -21.16 -20.91
C PRO A 124 10.25 -20.38 -21.75
N CYS A 125 11.05 -21.08 -22.55
CA CYS A 125 12.05 -20.50 -23.46
C CYS A 125 11.50 -20.28 -24.88
N ALA A 126 10.24 -20.66 -25.15
CA ALA A 126 9.64 -20.45 -26.46
C ALA A 126 9.69 -18.98 -26.86
N LEU A 127 9.93 -18.72 -28.15
CA LEU A 127 9.99 -17.37 -28.70
C LEU A 127 8.79 -17.12 -29.61
N ASP A 128 8.16 -15.97 -29.45
CA ASP A 128 7.17 -15.46 -30.41
C ASP A 128 7.82 -14.89 -31.68
N ASP A 129 7.00 -14.44 -32.62
CA ASP A 129 7.39 -13.71 -33.83
C ASP A 129 8.36 -12.54 -33.57
N ARG A 130 8.27 -11.93 -32.41
CA ARG A 130 9.09 -10.79 -31.95
C ARG A 130 10.27 -11.20 -31.08
N GLN A 131 10.63 -12.49 -31.04
CA GLN A 131 11.74 -13.01 -30.24
C GLN A 131 11.59 -12.73 -28.73
N ARG A 132 10.34 -12.70 -28.25
CA ARG A 132 10.02 -12.52 -26.83
C ARG A 132 9.65 -13.86 -26.23
N VAL A 133 10.08 -14.07 -24.99
CA VAL A 133 9.69 -15.21 -24.16
C VAL A 133 8.39 -14.91 -23.41
N PRO A 134 7.62 -15.94 -22.98
CA PRO A 134 6.38 -15.75 -22.24
C PRO A 134 6.55 -14.86 -21.01
N TYR A 135 7.67 -14.99 -20.29
CA TYR A 135 7.95 -14.18 -19.10
C TYR A 135 7.95 -12.67 -19.37
N VAL A 136 8.38 -12.23 -20.56
CA VAL A 136 8.41 -10.81 -20.93
C VAL A 136 7.01 -10.22 -21.10
N LEU A 137 6.01 -11.06 -21.39
CA LEU A 137 4.62 -10.64 -21.51
C LEU A 137 3.91 -10.50 -20.15
N THR A 138 4.56 -10.90 -19.06
CA THR A 138 3.94 -10.87 -17.73
C THR A 138 3.66 -9.43 -17.26
N THR A 139 2.40 -9.15 -16.91
CA THR A 139 1.97 -7.86 -16.36
C THR A 139 1.83 -7.90 -14.84
N SER A 140 1.27 -8.99 -14.32
CA SER A 140 1.00 -9.17 -12.89
C SER A 140 2.25 -9.57 -12.08
N LYS A 141 2.27 -9.18 -10.80
CA LYS A 141 3.26 -9.70 -9.84
C LYS A 141 3.06 -11.20 -9.61
N GLU A 142 1.82 -11.65 -9.51
CA GLU A 142 1.52 -13.05 -9.22
C GLU A 142 1.96 -13.95 -10.37
N MET A 143 1.77 -13.52 -11.62
CA MET A 143 2.22 -14.29 -12.78
C MET A 143 3.74 -14.46 -12.81
N ARG A 144 4.50 -13.43 -12.43
CA ARG A 144 5.96 -13.54 -12.28
C ARG A 144 6.35 -14.49 -11.16
N ASN A 145 5.58 -14.55 -10.08
CA ASN A 145 5.84 -15.49 -8.98
C ASN A 145 5.65 -16.94 -9.44
N VAL A 146 4.65 -17.25 -10.28
CA VAL A 146 4.46 -18.59 -10.85
C VAL A 146 5.72 -19.11 -11.54
N PHE A 147 6.31 -18.32 -12.44
CA PHE A 147 7.57 -18.71 -13.11
C PHE A 147 8.73 -18.88 -12.12
N ARG A 148 8.78 -18.06 -11.06
CA ARG A 148 9.83 -18.14 -10.04
C ARG A 148 9.65 -19.35 -9.11
N ARG A 149 8.42 -19.77 -8.81
CA ARG A 149 8.10 -21.02 -8.10
C ARG A 149 8.43 -22.23 -8.97
N PHE A 150 8.01 -22.21 -10.24
CA PHE A 150 8.33 -23.28 -11.19
C PHE A 150 9.85 -23.46 -11.38
N ARG A 151 10.61 -22.37 -11.42
CA ARG A 151 12.09 -22.43 -11.41
C ARG A 151 12.65 -23.06 -10.13
N ALA A 152 12.00 -22.88 -8.99
CA ALA A 152 12.39 -23.51 -7.73
C ALA A 152 12.13 -25.02 -7.76
N ASP A 153 10.99 -25.43 -8.31
CA ASP A 153 10.58 -26.85 -8.41
C ASP A 153 11.45 -27.64 -9.40
N ALA A 154 11.86 -27.00 -10.50
CA ALA A 154 12.57 -27.66 -11.60
C ALA A 154 13.80 -26.86 -12.09
N PRO A 155 14.83 -26.64 -11.25
CA PRO A 155 15.92 -25.70 -11.54
C PRO A 155 16.81 -26.09 -12.71
N ASP A 156 16.85 -27.37 -13.08
CA ASP A 156 17.67 -27.96 -14.15
C ASP A 156 16.86 -28.32 -15.41
N ARG A 157 15.53 -28.17 -15.38
CA ARG A 157 14.66 -28.60 -16.49
C ARG A 157 14.76 -27.71 -17.73
N TRP A 158 15.02 -26.41 -17.54
CA TRP A 158 15.04 -25.40 -18.60
C TRP A 158 16.17 -24.42 -18.42
N ASP A 159 16.60 -23.78 -19.51
CA ASP A 159 17.53 -22.65 -19.44
C ASP A 159 16.78 -21.37 -19.02
N TYR A 160 16.74 -21.13 -17.72
CA TYR A 160 16.07 -19.96 -17.14
C TYR A 160 16.73 -18.63 -17.49
N VAL A 161 17.99 -18.65 -17.94
CA VAL A 161 18.68 -17.44 -18.43
C VAL A 161 18.06 -17.02 -19.76
N VAL A 162 17.83 -17.98 -20.66
CA VAL A 162 17.12 -17.75 -21.93
C VAL A 162 15.66 -17.35 -21.68
N ALA A 163 14.98 -18.01 -20.74
CA ALA A 163 13.61 -17.67 -20.35
C ALA A 163 13.48 -16.30 -19.63
N LYS A 164 14.59 -15.62 -19.31
CA LYS A 164 14.64 -14.35 -18.56
C LYS A 164 13.95 -14.40 -17.19
N VAL A 165 13.86 -15.58 -16.58
CA VAL A 165 13.20 -15.77 -15.28
C VAL A 165 14.20 -15.48 -14.15
N PRO A 166 13.95 -14.45 -13.30
CA PRO A 166 14.82 -14.12 -12.16
C PRO A 166 14.94 -15.25 -11.14
N ASP A 167 15.86 -15.10 -10.18
CA ASP A 167 16.13 -16.12 -9.17
C ASP A 167 14.88 -16.64 -8.48
N ALA A 168 14.86 -17.97 -8.33
CA ALA A 168 13.77 -18.73 -7.76
C ALA A 168 13.28 -18.05 -6.49
N LEU A 169 11.97 -17.87 -6.39
CA LEU A 169 11.34 -17.40 -5.17
C LEU A 169 11.05 -18.65 -4.38
N THR A 170 11.83 -18.90 -3.33
CA THR A 170 11.57 -20.05 -2.46
C THR A 170 10.28 -19.83 -1.69
N ASP A 171 9.49 -20.88 -1.51
CA ASP A 171 8.23 -20.81 -0.75
C ASP A 171 8.46 -20.29 0.68
N GLU A 172 9.60 -20.62 1.27
CA GLU A 172 10.04 -20.09 2.57
C GLU A 172 10.14 -18.55 2.57
N MET A 173 10.61 -17.93 1.48
CA MET A 173 10.69 -16.48 1.37
C MET A 173 9.31 -15.84 1.18
N GLU A 174 8.37 -16.50 0.50
CA GLU A 174 7.00 -16.02 0.37
C GLU A 174 6.27 -16.07 1.71
N ASP A 175 6.36 -17.19 2.41
CA ASP A 175 5.71 -17.38 3.69
C ASP A 175 6.30 -16.48 4.75
N ALA A 176 7.62 -16.26 4.73
CA ALA A 176 8.26 -15.24 5.55
C ALA A 176 7.76 -13.82 5.22
N GLN A 177 7.57 -13.48 3.94
CA GLN A 177 7.01 -12.17 3.56
C GLN A 177 5.55 -12.01 3.98
N LYS A 178 4.71 -13.03 3.78
CA LYS A 178 3.30 -13.06 4.18
C LYS A 178 3.16 -13.00 5.70
N ALA A 179 3.99 -13.74 6.44
CA ALA A 179 4.04 -13.72 7.90
C ALA A 179 4.45 -12.34 8.42
N LYS A 180 5.54 -11.76 7.89
CA LYS A 180 5.99 -10.40 8.25
C LYS A 180 4.94 -9.34 7.94
N ALA A 181 4.26 -9.44 6.81
CA ALA A 181 3.17 -8.51 6.44
C ALA A 181 1.96 -8.64 7.37
N LYS A 182 1.54 -9.89 7.68
CA LYS A 182 0.43 -10.17 8.60
C LYS A 182 0.75 -9.70 10.03
N GLU A 183 1.97 -9.93 10.51
CA GLU A 183 2.44 -9.46 11.81
C GLU A 183 2.46 -7.93 11.89
N LYS A 184 3.04 -7.26 10.88
CA LYS A 184 3.04 -5.78 10.80
C LYS A 184 1.62 -5.22 10.78
N LYS A 185 0.69 -5.83 10.02
CA LYS A 185 -0.72 -5.43 9.97
C LYS A 185 -1.41 -5.64 11.32
N LYS A 186 -1.19 -6.78 12.00
CA LYS A 186 -1.73 -7.05 13.33
C LYS A 186 -1.24 -6.02 14.36
N ARG A 187 0.08 -5.75 14.39
CA ARG A 187 0.69 -4.75 15.28
C ARG A 187 0.16 -3.34 15.01
N ALA A 188 -0.05 -2.96 13.75
CA ALA A 188 -0.64 -1.67 13.40
C ALA A 188 -2.11 -1.55 13.83
N ALA A 189 -2.90 -2.62 13.68
CA ALA A 189 -4.29 -2.66 14.10
C ALA A 189 -4.44 -2.59 15.63
N GLU A 190 -3.57 -3.28 16.36
CA GLU A 190 -3.51 -3.25 17.83
C GLU A 190 -3.16 -1.86 18.35
N ARG A 191 -2.08 -1.25 17.85
CA ARG A 191 -1.72 0.15 18.18
C ARG A 191 -2.84 1.14 17.87
N LYS A 192 -3.56 0.96 16.76
CA LYS A 192 -4.72 1.81 16.42
C LYS A 192 -5.88 1.61 17.38
N LYS A 193 -6.12 0.39 17.86
CA LYS A 193 -7.16 0.08 18.84
C LYS A 193 -6.81 0.67 20.21
N GLU A 194 -5.56 0.51 20.65
CA GLU A 194 -5.05 1.11 21.89
C GLU A 194 -5.12 2.64 21.86
N ALA A 195 -4.65 3.28 20.79
CA ALA A 195 -4.72 4.73 20.65
C ALA A 195 -6.17 5.25 20.72
N LYS A 196 -7.11 4.57 20.06
CA LYS A 196 -8.54 4.91 20.14
C LYS A 196 -9.14 4.70 21.53
N ALA A 197 -8.72 3.65 22.25
CA ALA A 197 -9.18 3.39 23.61
C ALA A 197 -8.67 4.48 24.58
N VAL A 198 -7.39 4.85 24.47
CA VAL A 198 -6.77 5.93 25.25
C VAL A 198 -7.41 7.27 24.93
N GLU A 199 -7.68 7.58 23.66
CA GLU A 199 -8.37 8.80 23.25
C GLU A 199 -9.81 8.86 23.78
N ALA A 200 -10.55 7.75 23.70
CA ALA A 200 -11.91 7.67 24.23
C ALA A 200 -11.94 7.82 25.76
N GLU A 201 -10.99 7.22 26.48
CA GLU A 201 -10.86 7.38 27.92
C GLU A 201 -10.48 8.81 28.30
N ALA A 202 -9.51 9.43 27.61
CA ALA A 202 -9.15 10.82 27.82
C ALA A 202 -10.35 11.76 27.60
N LYS A 203 -11.13 11.53 26.55
CA LYS A 203 -12.36 12.29 26.28
C LYS A 203 -13.39 12.12 27.40
N ARG A 204 -13.62 10.90 27.88
CA ARG A 204 -14.53 10.63 29.01
C ARG A 204 -14.08 11.31 30.30
N VAL A 205 -12.78 11.29 30.59
CA VAL A 205 -12.20 11.98 31.76
C VAL A 205 -12.35 13.49 31.64
N GLN A 206 -12.09 14.06 30.45
CA GLN A 206 -12.29 15.49 30.20
C GLN A 206 -13.75 15.91 30.34
N GLU A 207 -14.70 15.13 29.79
CA GLU A 207 -16.14 15.38 29.91
C GLU A 207 -16.61 15.29 31.36
N ALA A 208 -16.14 14.29 32.13
CA ALA A 208 -16.44 14.17 33.54
C ALA A 208 -15.87 15.33 34.37
N ALA A 209 -14.63 15.75 34.08
CA ALA A 209 -14.01 16.91 34.73
C ALA A 209 -14.73 18.22 34.38
N ALA A 210 -15.19 18.38 33.13
CA ALA A 210 -15.97 19.53 32.70
C ALA A 210 -17.35 19.57 33.39
N ALA A 211 -18.00 18.41 33.57
CA ALA A 211 -19.26 18.30 34.29
C ALA A 211 -19.10 18.62 35.79
N ASP A 212 -18.04 18.12 36.46
CA ASP A 212 -17.75 18.47 37.85
C ASP A 212 -17.46 19.98 38.00
N ALA A 213 -16.65 20.54 37.10
CA ALA A 213 -16.38 21.98 37.09
C ALA A 213 -17.65 22.81 36.86
N ALA A 214 -18.54 22.39 35.96
CA ALA A 214 -19.82 23.04 35.73
C ALA A 214 -20.73 22.94 36.96
N ALA A 215 -20.79 21.79 37.63
CA ALA A 215 -21.56 21.60 38.86
C ALA A 215 -21.03 22.47 40.02
N ARG A 216 -19.70 22.61 40.16
CA ARG A 216 -19.10 23.52 41.14
C ARG A 216 -19.47 24.98 40.85
N ARG A 217 -19.33 25.42 39.59
CA ARG A 217 -19.74 26.78 39.16
C ARG A 217 -21.23 27.03 39.39
N ALA A 218 -22.09 26.03 39.15
CA ALA A 218 -23.53 26.13 39.41
C ALA A 218 -23.82 26.29 40.91
N LYS A 219 -23.12 25.55 41.78
CA LYS A 219 -23.23 25.70 43.24
C LYS A 219 -22.72 27.05 43.73
N GLU A 220 -21.58 27.51 43.21
CA GLU A 220 -20.99 28.80 43.57
C GLU A 220 -21.88 29.99 43.17
N SER A 221 -22.63 29.88 42.06
CA SER A 221 -23.55 30.91 41.58
C SER A 221 -24.99 30.76 42.12
N ALA A 222 -25.30 29.70 42.86
CA ALA A 222 -26.63 29.46 43.41
C ALA A 222 -26.95 30.34 44.63
N CYS A 223 -28.20 30.74 44.74
CA CYS A 223 -28.73 31.50 45.87
C CYS A 223 -28.72 30.63 47.12
N ALA A 224 -28.11 31.11 48.21
CA ALA A 224 -28.00 30.37 49.46
C ALA A 224 -29.36 30.07 50.14
N ALA A 225 -30.41 30.83 49.81
CA ALA A 225 -31.73 30.67 50.41
C ALA A 225 -32.67 29.73 49.64
N CYS A 226 -32.63 29.75 48.30
CA CYS A 226 -33.58 29.03 47.44
C CYS A 226 -32.93 28.11 46.40
N GLY A 227 -31.60 28.12 46.26
CA GLY A 227 -30.85 27.26 45.34
C GLY A 227 -30.91 27.66 43.86
N GLN A 228 -31.66 28.70 43.48
CA GLN A 228 -31.73 29.17 42.10
C GLN A 228 -30.50 30.00 41.71
N PRO A 229 -30.06 30.00 40.43
CA PRO A 229 -28.93 30.80 39.99
C PRO A 229 -29.16 32.29 40.26
N SER A 230 -28.17 32.97 40.84
CA SER A 230 -28.33 34.30 41.43
C SER A 230 -28.35 35.47 40.40
N GLY A 231 -28.51 35.17 39.11
CA GLY A 231 -28.59 36.16 38.03
C GLY A 231 -27.26 36.87 37.74
N THR A 232 -27.29 37.85 36.84
CA THR A 232 -26.11 38.62 36.38
C THR A 232 -25.56 39.60 37.43
N GLN A 233 -26.39 40.06 38.37
CA GLN A 233 -25.98 40.91 39.50
C GLN A 233 -26.58 40.37 40.80
N PRO A 234 -25.92 39.39 41.44
CA PRO A 234 -26.43 38.79 42.66
C PRO A 234 -26.25 39.73 43.87
N PHE A 235 -27.23 39.72 44.78
CA PHE A 235 -27.05 40.37 46.07
C PHE A 235 -26.08 39.54 46.91
N SER A 236 -25.06 40.16 47.50
CA SER A 236 -24.06 39.47 48.32
C SER A 236 -24.13 39.94 49.77
N ARG A 237 -24.00 39.00 50.71
CA ARG A 237 -23.88 39.31 52.15
C ARG A 237 -22.98 38.29 52.81
N LEU A 238 -21.85 38.74 53.35
CA LEU A 238 -20.75 37.87 53.79
C LEU A 238 -20.27 37.00 52.62
N THR A 239 -20.19 35.68 52.80
CA THR A 239 -19.79 34.71 51.78
C THR A 239 -20.97 34.13 50.99
N TYR A 240 -22.18 34.67 51.14
CA TYR A 240 -23.40 34.13 50.51
C TYR A 240 -23.91 35.03 49.38
N LEU A 241 -24.41 34.39 48.30
CA LEU A 241 -25.08 35.03 47.17
C LEU A 241 -26.60 34.80 47.21
N TYR A 242 -27.36 35.75 46.68
CA TYR A 242 -28.82 35.74 46.70
C TYR A 242 -29.42 36.27 45.39
N CYS A 243 -30.53 35.68 44.95
CA CYS A 243 -31.28 36.10 43.76
C CYS A 243 -32.21 37.30 44.01
N SER A 244 -32.62 37.54 45.26
CA SER A 244 -33.54 38.62 45.61
C SER A 244 -33.38 39.07 47.06
N THR A 245 -33.86 40.28 47.37
CA THR A 245 -33.87 40.81 48.74
C THR A 245 -34.71 39.95 49.68
N THR A 246 -35.80 39.32 49.22
CA THR A 246 -36.60 38.38 50.01
C THR A 246 -35.79 37.17 50.48
N CYS A 247 -34.97 36.60 49.58
CA CYS A 247 -34.06 35.50 49.91
C CYS A 247 -33.00 35.88 50.95
N VAL A 248 -32.45 37.11 50.87
CA VAL A 248 -31.50 37.64 51.86
C VAL A 248 -32.13 37.65 53.26
N HIS A 249 -33.36 38.16 53.37
CA HIS A 249 -34.06 38.27 54.66
C HIS A 249 -34.45 36.90 55.23
N ASN A 250 -34.91 35.98 54.38
CA ASN A 250 -35.29 34.63 54.81
C ASN A 250 -34.07 33.85 55.33
N HIS A 251 -32.98 33.80 54.55
CA HIS A 251 -31.76 33.12 54.98
C HIS A 251 -31.13 33.77 56.23
N LYS A 252 -31.21 35.10 56.36
CA LYS A 252 -30.81 35.79 57.61
C LYS A 252 -31.61 35.29 58.81
N ARG A 253 -32.94 35.10 58.69
CA ARG A 253 -33.77 34.58 59.78
C ARG A 253 -33.40 33.13 60.11
N GLN A 254 -33.17 32.30 59.10
CA GLN A 254 -32.74 30.91 59.27
C GLN A 254 -31.38 30.82 59.99
N LEU A 255 -30.36 31.54 59.52
CA LEU A 255 -29.04 31.55 60.18
C LEU A 255 -29.12 32.02 61.64
N MET A 256 -29.99 32.99 61.95
CA MET A 256 -30.21 33.45 63.32
C MET A 256 -30.93 32.39 64.17
N ALA A 257 -31.92 31.70 63.59
CA ALA A 257 -32.61 30.58 64.25
C ALA A 257 -31.64 29.41 64.52
N ASP A 258 -30.84 29.01 63.54
CA ASP A 258 -29.82 27.95 63.68
C ASP A 258 -28.76 28.32 64.72
N ALA A 259 -28.31 29.58 64.74
CA ALA A 259 -27.37 30.06 65.73
C ALA A 259 -27.98 30.08 67.15
N ALA A 260 -29.28 30.39 67.28
CA ALA A 260 -29.99 30.28 68.55
C ALA A 260 -30.12 28.81 68.98
N LEU A 261 -30.51 27.90 68.07
CA LEU A 261 -30.59 26.47 68.34
C LEU A 261 -29.25 25.90 68.79
N LYS A 262 -28.14 26.29 68.16
CA LYS A 262 -26.77 25.88 68.58
C LYS A 262 -26.33 26.46 69.93
N ARG A 263 -26.97 27.54 70.41
CA ARG A 263 -26.68 28.15 71.71
C ARG A 263 -27.52 27.55 72.84
N PHE A 264 -28.74 27.12 72.54
CA PHE A 264 -29.67 26.51 73.50
C PHE A 264 -29.66 24.98 73.48
N GLY A 265 -29.12 24.37 72.43
CA GLY A 265 -28.92 22.93 72.29
C GLY A 265 -27.45 22.56 72.49
N ASN A 266 -27.08 22.38 73.76
CA ASN A 266 -25.99 21.54 74.24
C ASN A 266 -26.52 20.73 75.42
#